data_AF-I0IEZ4-F1
#
_entry.id   AF-I0IEZ4-F1
#
_cell.length_a   1.000
_cell.length_b   1.000
_cell.length_c   1.000
_cell.angle_alpha   90.00
_cell.angle_beta   90.00
_cell.angle_gamma   90.00
#
_symmetry.space_group_name_H-M   'P 1'
#
loop_
_entity.id
_entity.type
_entity.pdbx_description
1 polymer ?
#
loop_
_entity_poly.entity_id
_entity_poly.type
_entity_poly.pdbx_seq_one_letter_code
_entity_poly.pdbx_strand_id
1 'polypeptide(L)'
;MLLAALFVVLFSLVFCLLVAGLLHLLPRVGGEAWSRWLSEAPGLDVAVFALTVLPQLVGLAAGVARDAGFLGTILLILAAVVGQGLALFAWMRLHELAHKEAMRGPRLKRSMNRAVGPVANGFAVWWTALAVPVFAIVRLAEIVVYPPLVKIIHLPAYDTKGYINVSRQKHEHLVGADRIWCLYCDWMTGVWSLGTEILRNIESFWCPLRYGNAAKCENCVQEFPDIDGGWAPADSGMAGAVAAAEKHYPGPPDENGKPFNSWFGHPKRQALAQLTVGGAEVAGLEDAAATPRGGGGA
;
A
#
# COMPACT_ATOMS: atom_id res chain seq x y z
N MET A 1 12.98 -32.37 12.96
CA MET A 1 11.99 -31.47 12.31
C MET A 1 10.99 -30.88 13.29
N LEU A 2 10.26 -31.71 14.07
CA LEU A 2 9.23 -31.23 15.01
C LEU A 2 9.71 -30.17 16.02
N LEU A 3 10.85 -30.40 16.68
CA LEU A 3 11.43 -29.43 17.63
C LEU A 3 11.80 -28.09 16.95
N ALA A 4 12.26 -28.14 15.70
CA ALA A 4 12.59 -26.93 14.94
C ALA A 4 11.31 -26.17 14.55
N ALA A 5 10.26 -26.86 14.12
CA ALA A 5 8.96 -26.25 13.85
C ALA A 5 8.36 -25.61 15.11
N LEU A 6 8.40 -26.31 16.25
CA LEU A 6 7.94 -25.75 17.52
C LEU A 6 8.73 -24.51 17.93
N PHE A 7 10.06 -24.54 17.79
CA PHE A 7 10.90 -23.37 18.03
C PHE A 7 10.50 -22.19 17.15
N VAL A 8 10.28 -22.41 15.84
CA VAL A 8 9.87 -21.34 14.92
C VAL A 8 8.49 -20.79 15.29
N VAL A 9 7.51 -21.65 15.62
CA VAL A 9 6.19 -21.20 16.10
C VAL A 9 6.33 -20.29 17.32
N LEU A 10 7.08 -20.75 18.34
CA LEU A 10 7.26 -20.00 19.59
C LEU A 10 8.01 -18.70 19.37
N PHE A 11 9.07 -18.71 18.56
CA PHE A 11 9.81 -17.53 18.19
C PHE A 11 8.90 -16.49 17.52
N SER A 12 8.18 -16.89 16.46
CA SER A 12 7.27 -15.99 15.74
C SER A 12 6.17 -15.43 16.65
N LEU A 13 5.60 -16.28 17.51
CA LEU A 13 4.58 -15.89 18.49
C LEU A 13 5.11 -14.80 19.44
N VAL A 14 6.23 -15.08 20.12
CA VAL A 14 6.80 -14.16 21.12
C VAL A 14 7.29 -12.89 20.46
N PHE A 15 8.00 -13.00 19.33
CA PHE A 15 8.51 -11.86 18.58
C PHE A 15 7.38 -10.89 18.18
N CYS A 16 6.32 -11.38 17.55
CA CYS A 16 5.20 -10.54 17.13
C CYS A 16 4.49 -9.87 18.32
N LEU A 17 4.32 -10.57 19.45
CA LEU A 17 3.73 -9.99 20.66
C LEU A 17 4.63 -8.92 21.28
N LEU A 18 5.95 -9.12 21.30
CA LEU A 18 6.91 -8.12 21.78
C LEU A 18 6.92 -6.87 20.91
N VAL A 19 6.97 -7.03 19.58
CA VAL A 19 6.89 -5.90 18.63
C VAL A 19 5.57 -5.15 18.81
N ALA A 20 4.44 -5.86 18.86
CA ALA A 20 3.14 -5.23 19.07
C ALA A 20 3.05 -4.51 20.43
N GLY A 21 3.63 -5.10 21.49
CA GLY A 21 3.73 -4.47 22.80
C GLY A 21 4.57 -3.19 22.76
N LEU A 22 5.72 -3.22 22.10
CA LEU A 22 6.57 -2.05 21.91
C LEU A 22 5.82 -0.92 21.18
N LEU A 23 5.11 -1.25 20.09
CA LEU A 23 4.30 -0.28 19.34
C LEU A 23 3.22 0.39 20.21
N HIS A 24 2.64 -0.34 21.17
CA HIS A 24 1.69 0.22 22.15
C HIS A 24 2.37 1.11 23.20
N LEU A 25 3.59 0.78 23.60
CA LEU A 25 4.31 1.49 24.66
C LEU A 25 4.96 2.78 24.15
N LEU A 26 5.45 2.79 22.91
CA LEU A 26 6.13 3.94 22.29
C LEU A 26 5.44 5.28 22.55
N PRO A 27 4.16 5.51 22.19
CA PRO A 27 3.51 6.80 22.43
C PRO A 27 3.32 7.13 23.92
N ARG A 28 3.32 6.13 24.81
CA ARG A 28 3.13 6.33 26.26
C ARG A 28 4.40 6.74 27.00
N VAL A 29 5.56 6.45 26.43
CA VAL A 29 6.87 6.71 27.05
C VAL A 29 7.61 7.89 26.38
N GLY A 30 6.88 8.78 25.71
CA GLY A 30 7.45 9.94 25.00
C GLY A 30 7.98 9.65 23.59
N GLY A 31 7.67 8.47 23.03
CA GLY A 31 8.05 8.06 21.68
C GLY A 31 7.11 8.55 20.58
N GLU A 32 6.54 9.76 20.69
CA GLU A 32 5.55 10.28 19.74
C GLU A 32 6.10 10.40 18.32
N ALA A 33 7.34 10.85 18.16
CA ALA A 33 8.01 10.95 16.87
C ALA A 33 8.18 9.57 16.21
N TRP A 34 8.56 8.56 16.98
CA TRP A 34 8.66 7.17 16.51
C TRP A 34 7.31 6.57 16.18
N SER A 35 6.29 6.83 17.00
CA SER A 35 4.92 6.40 16.75
C SER A 35 4.39 6.98 15.43
N ARG A 36 4.64 8.28 15.19
CA ARG A 36 4.28 8.94 13.92
C ARG A 36 5.03 8.32 12.74
N TRP A 37 6.35 8.17 12.85
CA TRP A 37 7.17 7.58 11.80
C TRP A 37 6.75 6.14 11.48
N LEU A 38 6.43 5.31 12.48
CA LEU A 38 5.94 3.94 12.30
C LEU A 38 4.49 3.88 11.79
N SER A 39 3.79 5.01 11.71
CA SER A 39 2.42 5.10 11.19
C SER A 39 2.35 5.55 9.73
N GLU A 40 3.48 5.91 9.10
CA GLU A 40 3.57 6.35 7.71
C GLU A 40 4.79 5.74 7.01
N ALA A 41 4.77 5.59 5.69
CA ALA A 41 5.95 5.13 4.96
C ALA A 41 7.13 6.12 5.14
N PRO A 42 8.39 5.66 5.26
CA PRO A 42 8.81 4.25 5.21
C PRO A 42 8.75 3.53 6.56
N GLY A 43 8.45 4.19 7.67
CA GLY A 43 8.47 3.53 8.99
C GLY A 43 7.37 2.48 9.16
N LEU A 44 6.19 2.72 8.59
CA LEU A 44 5.13 1.72 8.52
C LEU A 44 5.58 0.45 7.77
N ASP A 45 6.39 0.59 6.71
CA ASP A 45 6.93 -0.55 5.97
C ASP A 45 7.80 -1.44 6.87
N VAL A 46 8.58 -0.83 7.77
CA VAL A 46 9.39 -1.56 8.77
C VAL A 46 8.51 -2.33 9.75
N ALA A 47 7.46 -1.70 10.26
CA ALA A 47 6.52 -2.35 11.18
C ALA A 47 5.79 -3.53 10.52
N VAL A 48 5.29 -3.32 9.30
CA VAL A 48 4.60 -4.37 8.52
C VAL A 48 5.58 -5.49 8.17
N PHE A 49 6.78 -5.18 7.71
CA PHE A 49 7.82 -6.19 7.41
C PHE A 49 8.14 -7.03 8.64
N ALA A 50 8.38 -6.38 9.79
CA ALA A 50 8.67 -7.08 11.04
C ALA A 50 7.53 -8.02 11.44
N LEU A 51 6.28 -7.57 11.37
CA LEU A 51 5.14 -8.38 11.83
C LEU A 51 4.69 -9.45 10.83
N THR A 52 4.90 -9.24 9.52
CA THR A 52 4.30 -10.09 8.48
C THR A 52 5.31 -10.92 7.68
N VAL A 53 6.50 -10.39 7.36
CA VAL A 53 7.47 -11.03 6.45
C VAL A 53 8.64 -11.64 7.22
N LEU A 54 9.22 -10.91 8.17
CA LEU A 54 10.41 -11.33 8.91
C LEU A 54 10.27 -12.71 9.58
N PRO A 55 9.14 -13.07 10.23
CA PRO A 55 9.00 -14.39 10.83
C PRO A 55 9.10 -15.53 9.80
N GLN A 56 8.57 -15.32 8.59
CA GLN A 56 8.63 -16.28 7.50
C GLN A 56 10.06 -16.43 6.97
N LEU A 57 10.81 -15.33 6.88
CA LEU A 57 12.24 -15.35 6.53
C LEU A 57 13.06 -16.11 7.57
N VAL A 58 12.71 -16.02 8.86
CA VAL A 58 13.34 -16.84 9.90
C VAL A 58 13.01 -18.32 9.71
N GLY A 59 11.76 -18.67 9.34
CA GLY A 59 11.39 -20.03 8.96
C GLY A 59 12.19 -20.56 7.77
N LEU A 60 12.33 -19.76 6.71
CA LEU A 60 13.16 -20.06 5.53
C LEU A 60 14.63 -20.27 5.92
N ALA A 61 15.24 -19.32 6.64
CA ALA A 61 16.63 -19.39 7.07
C ALA A 61 16.87 -20.60 7.99
N ALA A 62 15.92 -20.92 8.88
CA ALA A 62 15.99 -22.10 9.73
C ALA A 62 15.92 -23.42 8.94
N GLY A 63 15.22 -23.44 7.81
CA GLY A 63 15.18 -24.58 6.88
C GLY A 63 16.49 -24.76 6.12
N VAL A 64 17.01 -23.67 5.55
CA VAL A 64 18.31 -23.67 4.83
C VAL A 64 19.45 -24.06 5.77
N ALA A 65 19.54 -23.43 6.96
CA ALA A 65 20.61 -23.69 7.93
C ALA A 65 20.61 -25.12 8.48
N ARG A 66 19.50 -25.86 8.34
CA ARG A 66 19.35 -27.24 8.80
C ARG A 66 19.38 -28.27 7.67
N ASP A 67 19.62 -27.83 6.44
CA ASP A 67 19.52 -28.67 5.24
C ASP A 67 18.21 -29.49 5.22
N ALA A 68 17.10 -28.82 5.53
CA ALA A 68 15.80 -29.47 5.72
C ALA A 68 15.18 -30.02 4.42
N GLY A 69 15.84 -29.82 3.28
CA GLY A 69 15.27 -29.99 1.95
C GLY A 69 14.12 -29.02 1.66
N PHE A 70 13.54 -29.14 0.46
CA PHE A 70 12.44 -28.28 0.03
C PHE A 70 11.22 -28.38 0.95
N LEU A 71 10.71 -29.60 1.17
CA LEU A 71 9.52 -29.83 2.00
C LEU A 71 9.74 -29.40 3.45
N GLY A 72 10.89 -29.69 4.05
CA GLY A 72 11.19 -29.28 5.42
C GLY A 72 11.28 -27.76 5.56
N THR A 73 11.81 -27.07 4.55
CA THR A 73 11.86 -25.60 4.52
C THR A 73 10.46 -24.99 4.44
N ILE A 74 9.60 -25.50 3.56
CA ILE A 74 8.19 -25.07 3.49
C ILE A 74 7.47 -25.27 4.82
N LEU A 75 7.67 -26.43 5.48
CA LEU A 75 7.08 -26.69 6.79
C LEU A 75 7.51 -25.67 7.85
N LEU A 76 8.77 -25.22 7.83
CA LEU A 76 9.26 -24.21 8.77
C LEU A 76 8.74 -22.80 8.46
N ILE A 77 8.52 -22.46 7.18
CA ILE A 77 7.81 -21.22 6.80
C ILE A 77 6.36 -21.27 7.32
N LEU A 78 5.66 -22.38 7.11
CA LEU A 78 4.28 -22.56 7.60
C LEU A 78 4.22 -22.52 9.14
N ALA A 79 5.22 -23.07 9.83
CA ALA A 79 5.35 -22.97 11.28
C ALA A 79 5.43 -21.50 11.73
N ALA A 80 6.16 -20.64 11.01
CA ALA A 80 6.21 -19.21 11.30
C ALA A 80 4.84 -18.54 11.12
N VAL A 81 4.13 -18.87 10.03
CA VAL A 81 2.76 -18.36 9.77
C VAL A 81 1.79 -18.77 10.87
N VAL A 82 1.88 -20.01 11.36
CA VAL A 82 1.08 -20.45 12.51
C VAL A 82 1.40 -19.63 13.76
N GLY A 83 2.68 -19.39 14.06
CA GLY A 83 3.09 -18.54 15.17
C GLY A 83 2.57 -17.10 15.06
N GLN A 84 2.59 -16.52 13.86
CA GLN A 84 2.02 -15.19 13.58
C GLN A 84 0.49 -15.17 13.80
N GLY A 85 -0.22 -16.20 13.32
CA GLY A 85 -1.66 -16.34 13.53
C GLY A 85 -2.00 -16.41 15.02
N LEU A 86 -1.26 -17.22 15.79
CA LEU A 86 -1.40 -17.32 17.25
C LEU A 86 -1.13 -15.98 17.94
N ALA A 87 -0.09 -15.24 17.54
CA ALA A 87 0.21 -13.91 18.08
C ALA A 87 -0.94 -12.94 17.82
N LEU A 88 -1.48 -12.94 16.60
CA LEU A 88 -2.60 -12.09 16.23
C LEU A 88 -3.84 -12.41 17.06
N PHE A 89 -4.17 -13.69 17.21
CA PHE A 89 -5.27 -14.13 18.08
C PHE A 89 -5.07 -13.70 19.53
N ALA A 90 -3.89 -13.94 20.10
CA ALA A 90 -3.56 -13.55 21.46
C ALA A 90 -3.67 -12.03 21.65
N TRP A 91 -3.08 -11.25 20.75
CA TRP A 91 -3.16 -9.79 20.78
C TRP A 91 -4.61 -9.30 20.68
N MET A 92 -5.41 -9.84 19.77
CA MET A 92 -6.82 -9.44 19.62
C MET A 92 -7.60 -9.67 20.92
N ARG A 93 -7.38 -10.80 21.59
CA ARG A 93 -8.04 -11.12 22.87
C ARG A 93 -7.54 -10.23 24.00
N LEU A 94 -6.23 -10.04 24.14
CA LEU A 94 -5.66 -9.17 25.16
C LEU A 94 -6.12 -7.72 24.98
N HIS A 95 -6.14 -7.23 23.74
CA HIS A 95 -6.59 -5.88 23.42
C HIS A 95 -8.09 -5.70 23.69
N GLU A 96 -8.92 -6.71 23.41
CA GLU A 96 -10.34 -6.73 23.80
C GLU A 96 -10.52 -6.70 25.33
N LEU A 97 -9.79 -7.56 26.05
CA LEU A 97 -9.86 -7.63 27.52
C LEU A 97 -9.38 -6.35 28.21
N ALA A 98 -8.44 -5.62 27.62
CA ALA A 98 -7.99 -4.32 28.10
C ALA A 98 -9.00 -3.19 27.82
N HIS A 99 -9.94 -3.38 26.89
CA HIS A 99 -10.92 -2.36 26.48
C HIS A 99 -12.36 -2.87 26.57
N LYS A 100 -12.74 -3.40 27.75
CA LYS A 100 -14.06 -4.03 27.98
C LYS A 100 -15.23 -3.09 27.69
N GLU A 101 -15.07 -1.78 27.93
CA GLU A 101 -16.11 -0.78 27.67
C GLU A 101 -16.42 -0.68 26.18
N ALA A 102 -15.41 -0.59 25.33
CA ALA A 102 -15.56 -0.61 23.88
C ALA A 102 -16.14 -1.94 23.36
N MET A 103 -15.95 -3.05 24.07
CA MET A 103 -16.61 -4.32 23.72
C MET A 103 -18.12 -4.31 23.95
N ARG A 104 -18.65 -3.44 24.83
CA ARG A 104 -20.09 -3.35 25.09
C ARG A 104 -20.81 -2.54 24.00
N GLY A 105 -20.12 -1.57 23.40
CA GLY A 105 -20.66 -0.70 22.36
C GLY A 105 -20.85 -1.31 20.97
N PRO A 106 -21.15 -0.46 19.96
CA PRO A 106 -21.24 -0.86 18.56
C PRO A 106 -19.91 -1.45 18.04
N ARG A 107 -19.99 -2.54 17.26
CA ARG A 107 -18.82 -3.27 16.74
C ARG A 107 -19.07 -3.71 15.31
N LEU A 108 -18.11 -3.48 14.40
CA LEU A 108 -18.21 -3.91 13.02
C LEU A 108 -18.33 -5.43 12.93
N LYS A 109 -17.53 -6.17 13.71
CA LYS A 109 -17.65 -7.63 13.82
C LYS A 109 -19.06 -8.10 14.18
N ARG A 110 -19.79 -7.41 15.07
CA ARG A 110 -21.17 -7.80 15.42
C ARG A 110 -22.11 -7.56 14.26
N SER A 111 -22.00 -6.41 13.59
CA SER A 111 -22.80 -6.09 12.41
C SER A 111 -22.56 -7.09 11.27
N MET A 112 -21.30 -7.40 10.97
CA MET A 112 -20.95 -8.38 9.93
C MET A 112 -21.39 -9.80 10.30
N ASN A 113 -21.20 -10.23 11.56
CA ASN A 113 -21.70 -11.52 12.04
C ASN A 113 -23.23 -11.65 11.91
N ARG A 114 -23.98 -10.55 12.09
CA ARG A 114 -25.44 -10.55 11.89
C ARG A 114 -25.80 -10.66 10.41
N ALA A 115 -25.02 -10.04 9.53
CA ALA A 115 -25.29 -10.02 8.09
C ALA A 115 -24.99 -11.37 7.42
N VAL A 116 -23.85 -12.00 7.72
CA VAL A 116 -23.39 -13.22 7.01
C VAL A 116 -23.19 -14.44 7.92
N GLY A 117 -23.40 -14.30 9.23
CA GLY A 117 -23.14 -15.36 10.21
C GLY A 117 -21.69 -15.35 10.73
N PRO A 118 -21.45 -15.74 12.00
CA PRO A 118 -20.14 -15.64 12.63
C PRO A 118 -19.08 -16.58 12.02
N VAL A 119 -19.49 -17.77 11.57
CA VAL A 119 -18.59 -18.74 10.95
C VAL A 119 -18.14 -18.26 9.58
N ALA A 120 -19.07 -17.84 8.72
CA ALA A 120 -18.75 -17.34 7.39
C ALA A 120 -17.93 -16.04 7.46
N ASN A 121 -18.28 -15.12 8.34
CA ASN A 121 -17.48 -13.91 8.57
C ASN A 121 -16.05 -14.26 9.03
N GLY A 122 -15.92 -15.17 10.00
CA GLY A 122 -14.61 -15.63 10.45
C GLY A 122 -13.77 -16.24 9.33
N PHE A 123 -14.36 -17.15 8.56
CA PHE A 123 -13.68 -17.77 7.42
C PHE A 123 -13.28 -16.74 6.36
N ALA A 124 -14.19 -15.85 5.97
CA ALA A 124 -13.92 -14.81 4.96
C ALA A 124 -12.74 -13.92 5.38
N VAL A 125 -12.71 -13.49 6.63
CA VAL A 125 -11.63 -12.68 7.19
C VAL A 125 -10.28 -13.40 7.08
N TRP A 126 -10.19 -14.65 7.54
CA TRP A 126 -8.94 -15.41 7.47
C TRP A 126 -8.55 -15.78 6.04
N TRP A 127 -9.52 -15.99 5.16
CA TRP A 127 -9.27 -16.19 3.74
C TRP A 127 -8.64 -14.94 3.11
N THR A 128 -9.15 -13.75 3.42
CA THR A 128 -8.58 -12.49 2.92
C THR A 128 -7.18 -12.21 3.48
N ALA A 129 -6.84 -12.73 4.67
CA ALA A 129 -5.49 -12.59 5.23
C ALA A 129 -4.40 -13.24 4.34
N LEU A 130 -4.77 -14.16 3.44
CA LEU A 130 -3.86 -14.73 2.45
C LEU A 130 -3.36 -13.70 1.41
N ALA A 131 -4.01 -12.54 1.30
CA ALA A 131 -3.57 -11.48 0.41
C ALA A 131 -2.40 -10.66 0.99
N VAL A 132 -2.12 -10.73 2.29
CA VAL A 132 -0.98 -10.04 2.94
C VAL A 132 0.35 -10.26 2.20
N PRO A 133 0.78 -11.51 1.89
CA PRO A 133 2.03 -11.72 1.13
C PRO A 133 1.98 -11.11 -0.28
N VAL A 134 0.82 -11.08 -0.94
CA VAL A 134 0.67 -10.46 -2.26
C VAL A 134 0.92 -8.96 -2.16
N PHE A 135 0.28 -8.28 -1.22
CA PHE A 135 0.49 -6.84 -1.00
C PHE A 135 1.91 -6.51 -0.52
N ALA A 136 2.55 -7.39 0.26
CA ALA A 136 3.95 -7.23 0.63
C ALA A 136 4.88 -7.28 -0.60
N ILE A 137 4.60 -8.17 -1.55
CA ILE A 137 5.35 -8.26 -2.83
C ILE A 137 5.10 -7.01 -3.68
N VAL A 138 3.84 -6.57 -3.82
CA VAL A 138 3.51 -5.33 -4.53
C VAL A 138 4.27 -4.15 -3.92
N ARG A 139 4.22 -4.01 -2.59
CA ARG A 139 4.92 -2.93 -1.88
C ARG A 139 6.43 -2.99 -2.08
N LEU A 140 7.03 -4.18 -2.06
CA LEU A 140 8.45 -4.35 -2.37
C LEU A 140 8.77 -3.90 -3.80
N ALA A 141 7.91 -4.24 -4.77
CA ALA A 141 8.07 -3.81 -6.16
C ALA A 141 7.98 -2.28 -6.29
N GLU A 142 7.05 -1.63 -5.60
CA GLU A 142 6.96 -0.16 -5.58
C GLU A 142 8.24 0.49 -5.06
N ILE A 143 8.88 -0.09 -4.03
CA ILE A 143 10.10 0.44 -3.41
C ILE A 143 11.34 0.17 -4.28
N VAL A 144 11.41 -0.98 -4.96
CA VAL A 144 12.63 -1.41 -5.66
C VAL A 144 12.59 -1.08 -7.16
N VAL A 145 11.44 -1.24 -7.81
CA VAL A 145 11.32 -1.17 -9.27
C VAL A 145 11.02 0.25 -9.74
N TYR A 146 10.16 1.00 -9.05
CA TYR A 146 9.72 2.31 -9.53
C TYR A 146 10.78 3.42 -9.41
N PRO A 147 11.55 3.56 -8.31
CA PRO A 147 12.51 4.67 -8.17
C PRO A 147 13.61 4.73 -9.24
N PRO A 148 14.14 3.62 -9.76
CA PRO A 148 14.98 3.65 -10.96
C PRO A 148 14.29 4.29 -12.17
N LEU A 149 13.02 3.98 -12.42
CA LEU A 149 12.27 4.53 -13.57
C LEU A 149 12.08 6.05 -13.44
N VAL A 150 11.77 6.54 -12.24
CA VAL A 150 11.72 7.99 -11.94
C VAL A 150 13.00 8.71 -12.37
N LYS A 151 14.16 8.08 -12.18
CA LYS A 151 15.45 8.68 -12.53
C LYS A 151 15.80 8.56 -14.00
N ILE A 152 15.54 7.40 -14.62
CA ILE A 152 16.00 7.09 -15.98
C ILE A 152 15.13 7.74 -17.04
N ILE A 153 13.81 7.70 -16.87
CA ILE A 153 12.84 8.19 -17.86
C ILE A 153 11.99 9.35 -17.33
N HIS A 154 12.39 9.95 -16.20
CA HIS A 154 11.77 11.15 -15.63
C HIS A 154 10.26 11.02 -15.34
N LEU A 155 9.84 9.85 -14.85
CA LEU A 155 8.50 9.67 -14.29
C LEU A 155 8.33 10.48 -12.99
N PRO A 156 7.09 10.82 -12.58
CA PRO A 156 6.86 11.54 -11.34
C PRO A 156 7.25 10.70 -10.12
N ALA A 157 7.96 11.32 -9.18
CA ALA A 157 8.12 10.76 -7.84
C ALA A 157 6.82 10.95 -7.05
N TYR A 158 6.40 9.91 -6.32
CA TYR A 158 5.22 9.96 -5.47
C TYR A 158 5.60 10.14 -3.99
N ASP A 159 4.86 10.99 -3.28
CA ASP A 159 4.92 11.03 -1.83
C ASP A 159 4.22 9.78 -1.26
N THR A 160 5.02 8.75 -1.01
CA THR A 160 4.51 7.46 -0.50
C THR A 160 3.77 7.60 0.83
N LYS A 161 4.01 8.64 1.64
CA LYS A 161 3.30 8.87 2.90
C LYS A 161 1.84 9.22 2.69
N GLY A 162 1.52 9.96 1.62
CA GLY A 162 0.16 10.31 1.24
C GLY A 162 -0.72 9.09 0.94
N TYR A 163 -0.11 7.98 0.52
CA TYR A 163 -0.80 6.73 0.20
C TYR A 163 -0.68 5.70 1.33
N ILE A 164 0.52 5.53 1.88
CA ILE A 164 0.88 4.45 2.81
C ILE A 164 1.01 5.03 4.21
N ASN A 165 -0.12 5.14 4.89
CA ASN A 165 -0.19 5.51 6.29
C ASN A 165 -1.36 4.79 6.98
N VAL A 166 -1.31 4.72 8.30
CA VAL A 166 -2.43 4.25 9.12
C VAL A 166 -3.06 5.44 9.84
N SER A 167 -4.26 5.80 9.40
CA SER A 167 -4.99 6.98 9.88
C SER A 167 -6.37 6.65 10.45
N ARG A 168 -6.92 5.47 10.14
CA ARG A 168 -8.26 5.04 10.61
C ARG A 168 -8.34 4.75 12.11
N GLN A 169 -7.22 4.74 12.80
CA GLN A 169 -7.12 4.67 14.27
C GLN A 169 -7.68 5.90 15.00
N LYS A 170 -8.09 6.96 14.28
CA LYS A 170 -8.87 8.09 14.82
C LYS A 170 -10.21 7.68 15.44
N HIS A 171 -10.71 6.48 15.16
CA HIS A 171 -11.90 5.95 15.81
C HIS A 171 -11.54 5.30 17.15
N GLU A 172 -11.82 6.02 18.24
CA GLU A 172 -11.43 5.68 19.64
C GLU A 172 -11.94 4.31 20.14
N HIS A 173 -12.84 3.66 19.41
CA HIS A 173 -13.49 2.40 19.83
C HIS A 173 -13.15 1.20 18.94
N LEU A 174 -12.17 1.32 18.04
CA LEU A 174 -11.64 0.17 17.30
C LEU A 174 -10.81 -0.71 18.25
N VAL A 175 -11.34 -1.89 18.59
CA VAL A 175 -10.70 -2.84 19.51
C VAL A 175 -10.64 -4.26 18.96
N GLY A 176 -9.69 -5.04 19.47
CA GLY A 176 -9.36 -6.39 18.99
C GLY A 176 -9.35 -6.54 17.47
N ALA A 177 -10.19 -7.46 17.00
CA ALA A 177 -10.33 -7.79 15.59
C ALA A 177 -10.71 -6.58 14.72
N ASP A 178 -11.62 -5.72 15.18
CA ASP A 178 -12.04 -4.56 14.39
C ASP A 178 -10.85 -3.62 14.14
N ARG A 179 -9.94 -3.48 15.11
CA ARG A 179 -8.72 -2.68 14.97
C ARG A 179 -7.74 -3.29 13.97
N ILE A 180 -7.45 -4.58 14.10
CA ILE A 180 -6.51 -5.28 13.21
C ILE A 180 -6.98 -5.20 11.76
N TRP A 181 -8.24 -5.53 11.51
CA TRP A 181 -8.76 -5.54 10.14
C TRP A 181 -8.87 -4.13 9.57
N CYS A 182 -9.13 -3.13 10.42
CA CYS A 182 -9.08 -1.73 9.99
C CYS A 182 -7.67 -1.32 9.56
N LEU A 183 -6.64 -1.65 10.35
CA LEU A 183 -5.23 -1.38 10.01
C LEU A 183 -4.80 -2.12 8.73
N TYR A 184 -5.20 -3.39 8.59
CA TYR A 184 -4.96 -4.17 7.38
C TYR A 184 -5.59 -3.49 6.15
N CYS A 185 -6.86 -3.12 6.21
CA CYS A 185 -7.54 -2.48 5.10
C CYS A 185 -6.93 -1.10 4.77
N ASP A 186 -6.51 -0.32 5.77
CA ASP A 186 -5.88 0.99 5.56
C ASP A 186 -4.57 0.84 4.78
N TRP A 187 -3.69 -0.05 5.25
CA TRP A 187 -2.42 -0.35 4.59
C TRP A 187 -2.63 -0.93 3.19
N MET A 188 -3.46 -1.97 3.06
CA MET A 188 -3.74 -2.65 1.79
C MET A 188 -4.27 -1.70 0.73
N THR A 189 -5.26 -0.87 1.09
CA THR A 189 -5.86 0.10 0.16
C THR A 189 -4.85 1.16 -0.24
N GLY A 190 -3.99 1.59 0.68
CA GLY A 190 -2.88 2.50 0.40
C GLY A 190 -1.92 1.91 -0.64
N VAL A 191 -1.45 0.67 -0.42
CA VAL A 191 -0.56 -0.04 -1.36
C VAL A 191 -1.21 -0.14 -2.73
N TRP A 192 -2.46 -0.61 -2.79
CA TRP A 192 -3.14 -0.76 -4.08
C TRP A 192 -3.36 0.58 -4.81
N SER A 193 -3.71 1.63 -4.08
CA SER A 193 -3.90 2.97 -4.65
C SER A 193 -2.59 3.52 -5.22
N LEU A 194 -1.48 3.37 -4.50
CA LEU A 194 -0.16 3.79 -4.97
C LEU A 194 0.28 2.98 -6.20
N GLY A 195 0.12 1.66 -6.16
CA GLY A 195 0.42 0.77 -7.28
C GLY A 195 -0.40 1.11 -8.53
N THR A 196 -1.68 1.46 -8.37
CA THR A 196 -2.56 1.89 -9.46
C THR A 196 -2.06 3.19 -10.09
N GLU A 197 -1.69 4.16 -9.26
CA GLU A 197 -1.15 5.44 -9.72
C GLU A 197 0.22 5.29 -10.42
N ILE A 198 1.08 4.40 -9.93
CA ILE A 198 2.33 4.00 -10.60
C ILE A 198 2.03 3.33 -11.95
N LEU A 199 1.11 2.38 -11.98
CA LEU A 199 0.74 1.65 -13.20
C LEU A 199 0.14 2.59 -14.25
N ARG A 200 -0.65 3.57 -13.83
CA ARG A 200 -1.21 4.61 -14.70
C ARG A 200 -0.13 5.38 -15.45
N ASN A 201 0.97 5.77 -14.79
CA ASN A 201 2.11 6.39 -15.47
C ASN A 201 2.79 5.44 -16.43
N ILE A 202 3.04 4.20 -15.99
CA ILE A 202 3.76 3.21 -16.80
C ILE A 202 2.97 2.94 -18.08
N GLU A 203 1.66 2.71 -17.98
CA GLU A 203 0.80 2.46 -19.13
C GLU A 203 0.73 3.68 -20.05
N SER A 204 0.55 4.89 -19.49
CA SER A 204 0.51 6.12 -20.27
C SER A 204 1.83 6.39 -21.00
N PHE A 205 2.96 6.07 -20.38
CA PHE A 205 4.29 6.31 -20.93
C PHE A 205 4.65 5.32 -22.05
N TRP A 206 4.37 4.03 -21.84
CA TRP A 206 4.85 2.98 -22.74
C TRP A 206 3.85 2.55 -23.80
N CYS A 207 2.54 2.61 -23.53
CA CYS A 207 1.55 1.89 -24.32
C CYS A 207 0.47 2.82 -24.90
N PRO A 208 0.69 3.40 -26.09
CA PRO A 208 -0.34 4.12 -26.82
C PRO A 208 -1.33 3.18 -27.54
N LEU A 209 -1.30 1.87 -27.28
CA LEU A 209 -2.07 0.89 -28.03
C LEU A 209 -3.34 0.46 -27.29
N ARG A 210 -4.47 0.44 -28.02
CA ARG A 210 -5.71 -0.20 -27.54
C ARG A 210 -5.54 -1.71 -27.49
N TYR A 211 -6.18 -2.35 -26.52
CA TYR A 211 -6.29 -3.81 -26.49
C TYR A 211 -7.24 -4.28 -27.59
N GLY A 212 -6.96 -5.46 -28.17
CA GLY A 212 -7.87 -6.07 -29.16
C GLY A 212 -9.23 -6.51 -28.59
N ASN A 213 -9.38 -6.51 -27.26
CA ASN A 213 -10.64 -6.83 -26.58
C ASN A 213 -11.30 -5.54 -26.08
N ALA A 214 -12.48 -5.21 -26.62
CA ALA A 214 -13.23 -4.01 -26.29
C ALA A 214 -13.61 -3.91 -24.80
N ALA A 215 -14.08 -5.01 -24.20
CA ALA A 215 -14.42 -5.04 -22.77
C ALA A 215 -13.20 -4.79 -21.88
N LYS A 216 -12.00 -5.23 -22.30
CA LYS A 216 -10.76 -4.88 -21.59
C LYS A 216 -10.49 -3.39 -21.68
N CYS A 217 -10.65 -2.77 -22.85
CA CYS A 217 -10.49 -1.33 -23.00
C CYS A 217 -11.48 -0.56 -22.12
N GLU A 218 -12.75 -0.96 -22.09
CA GLU A 218 -13.78 -0.33 -21.25
C GLU A 218 -13.42 -0.40 -19.76
N ASN A 219 -12.97 -1.56 -19.28
CA ASN A 219 -12.53 -1.71 -17.89
C ASN A 219 -11.28 -0.87 -17.58
N CYS A 220 -10.32 -0.78 -18.51
CA CYS A 220 -9.13 0.05 -18.33
C CYS A 220 -9.48 1.54 -18.25
N VAL A 221 -10.44 2.01 -19.04
CA VAL A 221 -10.86 3.43 -19.02
C VAL A 221 -11.57 3.81 -17.72
N GLN A 222 -12.21 2.86 -17.02
CA GLN A 222 -12.82 3.13 -15.71
C GLN A 222 -11.78 3.50 -14.65
N GLU A 223 -10.65 2.78 -14.62
CA GLU A 223 -9.57 3.00 -13.67
C GLU A 223 -8.59 4.08 -14.13
N PHE A 224 -8.39 4.18 -15.44
CA PHE A 224 -7.49 5.11 -16.10
C PHE A 224 -8.30 5.90 -17.15
N PRO A 225 -9.03 6.95 -16.78
CA PRO A 225 -9.88 7.66 -17.75
C PRO A 225 -9.08 8.47 -18.80
N ASP A 226 -7.82 8.79 -18.54
CA ASP A 226 -6.98 9.63 -19.40
C ASP A 226 -6.34 8.88 -20.57
N ILE A 227 -6.22 7.55 -20.48
CA ILE A 227 -5.64 6.71 -21.54
C ILE A 227 -6.52 6.63 -22.78
N ASP A 228 -7.85 6.82 -22.68
CA ASP A 228 -8.73 6.84 -23.86
C ASP A 228 -8.35 7.96 -24.84
N GLY A 229 -7.87 9.10 -24.32
CA GLY A 229 -7.36 10.23 -25.11
C GLY A 229 -5.88 10.12 -25.52
N GLY A 230 -5.16 9.16 -24.94
CA GLY A 230 -3.75 8.89 -25.25
C GLY A 230 -3.51 7.70 -26.18
N TRP A 231 -4.53 6.87 -26.38
CA TRP A 231 -4.47 5.74 -27.30
C TRP A 231 -4.53 6.18 -28.76
N ALA A 232 -3.74 5.49 -29.59
CA ALA A 232 -3.85 5.54 -31.03
C ALA A 232 -5.21 4.96 -31.49
N PRO A 233 -5.72 5.40 -32.66
CA PRO A 233 -6.88 4.77 -33.27
C PRO A 233 -6.65 3.27 -33.50
N ALA A 234 -7.69 2.45 -33.29
CA ALA A 234 -7.57 0.99 -33.31
C ALA A 234 -7.08 0.41 -34.65
N ASP A 235 -7.33 1.13 -35.74
CA ASP A 235 -7.02 0.76 -37.13
C ASP A 235 -5.73 1.42 -37.67
N SER A 236 -5.06 2.25 -36.87
CA SER A 236 -3.91 3.05 -37.32
C SER A 236 -2.57 2.31 -37.39
N GLY A 237 -2.53 1.05 -36.93
CA GLY A 237 -1.32 0.23 -36.91
C GLY A 237 -0.16 0.88 -36.13
N MET A 238 1.07 0.46 -36.42
CA MET A 238 2.23 0.98 -35.69
C MET A 238 2.55 2.45 -35.98
N ALA A 239 2.22 2.96 -37.16
CA ALA A 239 2.43 4.36 -37.48
C ALA A 239 1.61 5.27 -36.56
N GLY A 240 0.34 4.94 -36.31
CA GLY A 240 -0.50 5.69 -35.39
C GLY A 240 -0.06 5.56 -33.93
N ALA A 241 0.44 4.40 -33.52
CA ALA A 241 1.01 4.20 -32.19
C ALA A 241 2.24 5.08 -31.95
N VAL A 242 3.16 5.14 -32.91
CA VAL A 242 4.35 6.03 -32.83
C VAL A 242 3.92 7.49 -32.80
N ALA A 243 2.99 7.90 -33.68
CA ALA A 243 2.49 9.27 -33.69
C ALA A 243 1.81 9.67 -32.37
N ALA A 244 1.07 8.75 -31.74
CA ALA A 244 0.48 8.97 -30.42
C ALA A 244 1.55 9.11 -29.33
N ALA A 245 2.60 8.28 -29.35
CA ALA A 245 3.72 8.41 -28.41
C ALA A 245 4.46 9.75 -28.57
N GLU A 246 4.83 10.13 -29.80
CA GLU A 246 5.53 11.38 -30.12
C GLU A 246 4.70 12.63 -29.80
N LYS A 247 3.37 12.53 -29.90
CA LYS A 247 2.47 13.62 -29.49
C LYS A 247 2.55 13.91 -27.99
N HIS A 248 2.79 12.87 -27.18
CA HIS A 248 2.72 13.00 -25.72
C HIS A 248 4.09 13.02 -25.04
N TYR A 249 5.17 12.60 -25.71
CA TYR A 249 6.48 12.50 -25.10
C TYR A 249 7.60 13.10 -26.00
N PRO A 250 8.58 13.80 -25.42
CA PRO A 250 8.75 14.10 -23.99
C PRO A 250 7.65 15.01 -23.42
N GLY A 251 7.35 14.83 -22.13
CA GLY A 251 6.43 15.70 -21.40
C GLY A 251 6.97 17.13 -21.26
N PRO A 252 6.14 18.08 -20.78
CA PRO A 252 6.58 19.45 -20.56
C PRO A 252 7.76 19.50 -19.57
N PRO A 253 8.73 20.41 -19.75
CA PRO A 253 9.87 20.52 -18.85
C PRO A 253 9.42 20.93 -17.45
N ASP A 254 10.08 20.36 -16.43
CA ASP A 254 9.95 20.77 -15.04
C ASP A 254 10.80 22.03 -14.73
N GLU A 255 10.80 22.43 -13.45
CA GLU A 255 11.59 23.56 -12.93
C GLU A 255 13.12 23.46 -13.20
N ASN A 256 13.62 22.27 -13.50
CA ASN A 256 15.03 22.00 -13.79
C ASN A 256 15.28 21.79 -15.30
N GLY A 257 14.28 22.04 -16.15
CA GLY A 257 14.36 21.85 -17.60
C GLY A 257 14.31 20.39 -18.04
N LYS A 258 13.99 19.43 -17.16
CA LYS A 258 13.88 18.01 -17.51
C LYS A 258 12.45 17.63 -17.87
N PRO A 259 12.22 16.71 -18.83
CA PRO A 259 10.87 16.27 -19.16
C PRO A 259 10.11 15.74 -17.95
N PHE A 260 8.86 16.18 -17.75
CA PHE A 260 7.97 15.63 -16.73
C PHE A 260 7.03 14.59 -17.36
N ASN A 261 7.47 13.33 -17.39
CA ASN A 261 6.84 12.26 -18.16
C ASN A 261 5.69 11.53 -17.43
N SER A 262 4.88 12.25 -16.65
CA SER A 262 3.69 11.68 -16.00
C SER A 262 2.55 11.35 -16.99
N TRP A 263 1.52 10.63 -16.55
CA TRP A 263 0.28 10.39 -17.31
C TRP A 263 -0.43 11.69 -17.77
N PHE A 264 -1.28 11.61 -18.79
CA PHE A 264 -1.66 12.78 -19.61
C PHE A 264 -2.45 13.85 -18.85
N GLY A 265 -3.36 13.42 -17.98
CA GLY A 265 -4.17 14.31 -17.16
C GLY A 265 -3.53 14.73 -15.84
N HIS A 266 -2.26 14.41 -15.58
CA HIS A 266 -1.65 14.67 -14.27
C HIS A 266 -1.67 16.18 -13.97
N PRO A 267 -2.16 16.63 -12.80
CA PRO A 267 -2.33 18.06 -12.52
C PRO A 267 -1.05 18.89 -12.72
N LYS A 268 0.10 18.37 -12.24
CA LYS A 268 1.40 19.01 -12.45
C LYS A 268 1.80 19.09 -13.93
N ARG A 269 1.47 18.09 -14.75
CA ARG A 269 1.74 18.09 -16.20
C ARG A 269 0.92 19.16 -16.91
N GLN A 270 -0.36 19.27 -16.56
CA GLN A 270 -1.25 20.30 -17.11
C GLN A 270 -0.79 21.71 -16.73
N ALA A 271 -0.40 21.92 -15.46
CA ALA A 271 0.13 23.19 -15.00
C ALA A 271 1.41 23.59 -15.73
N LEU A 272 2.36 22.66 -15.90
CA LEU A 272 3.60 22.90 -16.64
C LEU A 272 3.33 23.21 -18.13
N ALA A 273 2.38 22.52 -18.76
CA ALA A 273 2.00 22.78 -20.15
C ALA A 273 1.34 24.16 -20.34
N GLN A 274 0.58 24.65 -19.36
CA GLN A 274 0.00 26.00 -19.41
C GLN A 274 1.07 27.09 -19.31
N LEU A 275 2.08 26.89 -18.46
CA LEU A 275 3.19 27.82 -18.30
C LEU A 275 4.05 27.94 -19.57
N THR A 276 4.20 26.85 -20.34
CA THR A 276 5.02 26.87 -21.58
C THR A 276 4.29 27.48 -22.78
N VAL A 277 2.96 27.37 -22.86
CA VAL A 277 2.17 27.92 -23.98
C VAL A 277 2.03 29.46 -23.87
N GLY A 278 2.33 30.06 -22.72
CA GLY A 278 2.14 31.48 -22.43
C GLY A 278 3.30 32.44 -22.72
N GLY A 279 4.52 31.96 -23.00
CA GLY A 279 5.68 32.79 -23.41
C GLY A 279 6.13 33.93 -22.47
N ALA A 280 5.47 34.14 -21.33
CA ALA A 280 5.86 35.08 -20.29
C ALA A 280 6.07 34.29 -18.99
N GLU A 281 7.26 34.41 -18.40
CA GLU A 281 7.52 33.94 -17.04
C GLU A 281 6.45 34.53 -16.10
N VAL A 282 5.53 33.68 -15.65
CA VAL A 282 4.58 34.08 -14.60
C VAL A 282 5.35 34.00 -13.30
N ALA A 283 6.01 35.11 -12.95
CA ALA A 283 6.51 35.34 -11.60
C ALA A 283 5.34 35.21 -10.62
N GLY A 284 5.47 34.32 -9.63
CA GLY A 284 4.62 34.28 -8.44
C GLY A 284 3.61 33.13 -8.40
N LEU A 285 4.05 31.97 -7.89
CA LEU A 285 3.17 30.94 -7.34
C LEU A 285 3.54 30.57 -5.89
N GLU A 286 4.24 31.46 -5.17
CA GLU A 286 4.58 31.23 -3.75
C GLU A 286 3.42 31.46 -2.77
N ASP A 287 2.28 32.06 -3.19
CA ASP A 287 1.22 32.46 -2.22
C ASP A 287 -0.08 31.64 -2.25
N ALA A 288 -0.23 30.59 -3.07
CA ALA A 288 -1.48 29.83 -3.13
C ALA A 288 -1.60 28.66 -2.12
N ALA A 289 -0.54 28.33 -1.37
CA ALA A 289 -0.53 27.18 -0.46
C ALA A 289 -0.72 27.53 1.03
N ALA A 290 -0.92 28.80 1.39
CA ALA A 290 -1.11 29.21 2.77
C ALA A 290 -2.48 29.88 2.98
N THR A 291 -3.51 29.08 3.28
CA THR A 291 -4.67 29.60 4.02
C THR A 291 -5.11 28.58 5.08
N PRO A 292 -5.13 28.96 6.37
CA PRO A 292 -5.53 28.08 7.46
C PRO A 292 -7.05 27.93 7.50
N ARG A 293 -7.54 26.69 7.63
CA ARG A 293 -8.95 26.43 7.98
C ARG A 293 -9.16 26.70 9.48
N GLY A 294 -9.37 27.97 9.85
CA GLY A 294 -10.22 28.34 11.00
C GLY A 294 -11.65 28.55 10.47
N GLY A 295 -12.72 28.04 11.07
CA GLY A 295 -13.14 28.25 12.45
C GLY A 295 -14.29 29.27 12.44
N GLY A 296 -15.53 28.82 12.67
CA GLY A 296 -16.69 29.70 12.76
C GLY A 296 -18.01 28.94 12.73
N GLY A 297 -18.53 28.63 13.91
CA GLY A 297 -19.92 28.21 14.07
C GLY A 297 -20.89 29.37 13.96
N ALA A 298 -22.13 29.01 13.69
CA ALA A 298 -23.35 29.65 14.19
C ALA A 298 -24.33 28.51 14.53
#